data_AF-A0A2V5WHM7-F1
#
_entry.id   AF-A0A2V5WHM7-F1
#
_cell.length_a   1.000
_cell.length_b   1.000
_cell.length_c   1.000
_cell.angle_alpha   90.00
_cell.angle_beta   90.00
_cell.angle_gamma   90.00
#
_symmetry.space_group_name_H-M   'P 1'
#
loop_
_entity.id
_entity.type
_entity.pdbx_description
1 polymer ?
#
loop_
_entity_poly.entity_id
_entity_poly.type
_entity_poly.pdbx_seq_one_letter_code
_entity_poly.pdbx_strand_id
1 'polypeptide(L)'
;CVHNALVRSAVQRRHSAEKNGARRLLDLLTPREFEVMQLVITGMLNKQIAGEMGTAEKTVKVHRGRVMQKLGVTSVAGLVRLVQRAGIRQTRKHKTKV
;
A
#
# COMPACT_ATOMS: atom_id res chain seq x y z
N CYS A 1 -17.95 -24.26 -25.24
CA CYS A 1 -16.57 -24.39 -25.75
C CYS A 1 -15.55 -24.35 -24.61
N VAL A 2 -14.81 -25.44 -24.40
CA VAL A 2 -13.83 -25.64 -23.32
C VAL A 2 -12.63 -24.69 -23.44
N HIS A 3 -12.28 -24.25 -24.65
CA HIS A 3 -11.18 -23.32 -24.94
C HIS A 3 -11.32 -21.96 -24.22
N ASN A 4 -12.51 -21.34 -24.26
CA ASN A 4 -12.75 -20.07 -23.56
C ASN A 4 -12.75 -20.22 -22.03
N ALA A 5 -13.11 -21.40 -21.51
CA ALA A 5 -13.05 -21.70 -20.09
C ALA A 5 -11.59 -21.83 -19.60
N LEU A 6 -10.72 -22.45 -20.39
CA LEU A 6 -9.29 -22.60 -20.08
C LEU A 6 -8.56 -21.25 -20.05
N VAL A 7 -8.79 -20.37 -21.04
CA VAL A 7 -8.18 -19.04 -21.08
C VAL A 7 -8.64 -18.17 -19.90
N ARG A 8 -9.94 -18.17 -19.58
CA ARG A 8 -10.49 -17.48 -18.39
C ARG A 8 -9.85 -17.97 -17.10
N SER A 9 -9.64 -19.28 -16.97
CA SER A 9 -8.99 -19.86 -15.78
C SER A 9 -7.53 -19.41 -15.61
N ALA A 10 -6.78 -19.23 -16.70
CA ALA A 10 -5.39 -18.79 -16.65
C ALA A 10 -5.25 -17.32 -16.23
N VAL A 11 -6.08 -16.44 -16.81
CA VAL A 11 -6.13 -15.01 -16.46
C VAL A 11 -6.50 -14.84 -14.99
N GLN A 12 -7.50 -15.57 -14.51
CA GLN A 12 -7.94 -15.48 -13.12
C GLN A 12 -6.90 -15.99 -12.12
N ARG A 13 -6.16 -17.07 -12.46
CA ARG A 13 -5.02 -17.54 -11.66
C ARG A 13 -3.92 -16.49 -11.58
N ARG A 14 -3.57 -15.84 -12.70
CA ARG A 14 -2.55 -14.79 -12.73
C ARG A 14 -2.94 -13.59 -11.85
N HIS A 15 -4.17 -13.09 -11.99
CA HIS A 15 -4.66 -12.00 -11.12
C HIS A 15 -4.64 -12.38 -9.64
N SER A 16 -5.02 -13.62 -9.31
CA SER A 16 -4.98 -14.12 -7.93
C SER A 16 -3.54 -14.22 -7.41
N ALA A 17 -2.60 -14.70 -8.23
CA ALA A 17 -1.20 -14.78 -7.88
C ALA A 17 -0.57 -13.39 -7.65
N GLU A 18 -0.85 -12.43 -8.53
CA GLU A 18 -0.39 -11.04 -8.39
C GLU A 18 -0.96 -10.38 -7.12
N LYS A 19 -2.26 -10.56 -6.86
CA LYS A 19 -2.91 -10.06 -5.63
C LYS A 19 -2.31 -10.69 -4.38
N ASN A 20 -2.12 -12.01 -4.38
CA ASN A 20 -1.54 -12.74 -3.24
C ASN A 20 -0.08 -12.37 -3.01
N GLY A 21 0.69 -12.11 -4.07
CA GLY A 21 2.05 -11.58 -3.98
C GLY A 21 2.08 -10.22 -3.31
N ALA A 22 1.22 -9.29 -3.76
CA ALA A 22 1.11 -7.97 -3.16
C ALA A 22 0.66 -8.04 -1.68
N ARG A 23 -0.27 -8.94 -1.34
CA ARG A 23 -0.72 -9.11 0.04
C ARG A 23 0.39 -9.62 0.95
N ARG A 24 1.15 -10.61 0.51
CA ARG A 24 2.31 -11.14 1.25
C ARG A 24 3.35 -10.08 1.57
N LEU A 25 3.59 -9.14 0.65
CA LEU A 25 4.49 -8.01 0.92
C LEU A 25 3.94 -7.11 2.04
N LEU A 26 2.63 -6.83 2.04
CA LEU A 26 2.00 -6.04 3.08
C LEU A 26 2.03 -6.73 4.45
N ASP A 27 1.98 -8.06 4.49
CA ASP A 27 2.07 -8.84 5.72
C ASP A 27 3.48 -8.76 6.37
N LEU A 28 4.50 -8.26 5.67
CA LEU A 28 5.84 -7.97 6.23
C LEU A 28 5.87 -6.70 7.10
N LEU A 29 4.84 -5.86 7.00
CA LEU A 29 4.74 -4.63 7.77
C LEU A 29 4.29 -4.93 9.19
N THR A 30 4.96 -4.29 10.15
CA THR A 30 4.43 -4.19 11.52
C THR A 30 3.14 -3.36 11.53
N PRO A 31 2.29 -3.47 12.57
CA PRO A 31 1.07 -2.67 12.68
C PRO A 31 1.33 -1.16 12.51
N ARG A 32 2.40 -0.65 13.12
CA ARG A 32 2.77 0.78 13.03
C ARG A 32 3.22 1.19 11.63
N GLU A 33 3.98 0.33 10.94
CA GLU A 33 4.38 0.56 9.56
C GLU A 33 3.18 0.51 8.61
N PHE A 34 2.21 -0.38 8.88
CA PHE A 34 0.97 -0.46 8.12
C PHE A 34 0.12 0.81 8.29
N GLU A 35 -0.02 1.34 9.51
CA GLU A 35 -0.66 2.64 9.77
C GLU A 35 0.01 3.78 8.99
N VAL A 36 1.34 3.90 9.08
CA VAL A 36 2.09 4.91 8.31
C VAL A 36 1.86 4.74 6.82
N MET A 37 1.90 3.50 6.32
CA MET A 37 1.63 3.21 4.91
C MET A 37 0.23 3.68 4.48
N GLN A 38 -0.81 3.42 5.27
CA GLN A 38 -2.18 3.88 4.99
C GLN A 38 -2.28 5.40 4.90
N LEU A 39 -1.56 6.14 5.75
CA LEU A 39 -1.57 7.61 5.71
C LEU A 39 -0.67 8.18 4.60
N VAL A 40 0.40 7.49 4.22
CA VAL A 40 1.24 7.91 3.09
C VAL A 40 0.50 7.78 1.76
N ILE A 41 -0.29 6.71 1.57
CA ILE A 41 -1.03 6.51 0.31
C ILE A 41 -2.22 7.47 0.12
N THR A 42 -2.64 8.19 1.18
CA THR A 42 -3.63 9.28 1.06
C THR A 42 -2.99 10.61 0.64
N GLY A 43 -1.65 10.67 0.56
CA GLY A 43 -0.91 11.87 0.18
C GLY A 43 -0.63 12.83 1.33
N MET A 44 -0.81 12.40 2.59
CA MET A 44 -0.49 13.23 3.75
C MET A 44 1.02 13.51 3.85
N LEU A 45 1.35 14.73 4.29
CA LEU A 45 2.73 15.13 4.59
C LEU A 45 3.21 14.48 5.88
N ASN A 46 4.51 14.22 6.01
CA ASN A 46 5.10 13.61 7.22
C ASN A 46 4.67 14.33 8.51
N LYS A 47 4.55 15.67 8.47
CA LYS A 47 4.10 16.49 9.61
C LYS A 47 2.64 16.22 9.97
N GLN A 48 1.76 16.02 8.99
CA GLN A 48 0.35 15.70 9.22
C GLN A 48 0.20 14.29 9.78
N ILE A 49 0.94 13.32 9.22
CA ILE A 49 0.99 11.93 9.71
C ILE A 49 1.49 11.90 11.16
N ALA A 50 2.52 12.68 11.46
CA ALA A 50 3.08 12.81 12.81
C ALA A 50 2.01 13.30 13.81
N GLY A 51 1.24 14.33 13.43
CA GLY A 51 0.12 14.83 14.22
C GLY A 51 -0.98 13.79 14.43
N GLU A 52 -1.41 13.11 13.36
CA GLU A 52 -2.46 12.07 13.41
C GLU A 52 -2.07 10.89 14.32
N MET A 53 -0.78 10.54 14.33
CA MET A 53 -0.26 9.37 15.04
C MET A 53 0.31 9.69 16.43
N GLY A 54 0.32 10.97 16.86
CA GLY A 54 0.87 11.40 18.14
C GLY A 54 2.39 11.19 18.27
N THR A 55 3.15 11.38 17.19
CA THR A 55 4.59 11.08 17.11
C THR A 55 5.36 12.24 16.48
N ALA A 56 6.69 12.24 16.58
CA ALA A 56 7.55 13.20 15.89
C ALA A 56 7.67 12.90 14.38
N GLU A 57 7.85 13.95 13.56
CA GLU A 57 8.06 13.83 12.10
C GLU A 57 9.25 12.94 11.74
N LYS A 58 10.34 13.02 12.52
CA LYS A 58 11.54 12.16 12.34
C LYS A 58 11.20 10.68 12.42
N THR A 59 10.29 10.30 13.31
CA THR A 59 9.85 8.92 13.50
C THR A 59 9.03 8.44 12.30
N VAL A 60 8.16 9.31 11.76
CA VAL A 60 7.43 9.02 10.52
C VAL A 60 8.38 8.81 9.35
N LYS A 61 9.45 9.62 9.22
CA LYS A 61 10.48 9.42 8.18
C LYS A 61 11.14 8.04 8.29
N VAL A 62 11.49 7.61 9.50
CA VAL A 62 12.07 6.28 9.75
C VAL A 62 11.09 5.17 9.36
N HIS A 63 9.84 5.23 9.82
CA HIS A 63 8.84 4.23 9.45
C HIS A 63 8.56 4.20 7.95
N ARG A 64 8.46 5.35 7.29
CA ARG A 64 8.29 5.44 5.84
C ARG A 64 9.47 4.82 5.11
N GLY A 65 10.70 5.07 5.54
CA GLY A 65 11.90 4.43 4.99
C GLY A 65 11.84 2.91 5.10
N ARG A 66 11.48 2.37 6.28
CA ARG A 66 11.32 0.93 6.50
C ARG A 66 10.21 0.32 5.65
N VAL A 67 9.06 0.99 5.54
CA VAL A 67 7.95 0.58 4.66
C VAL A 67 8.44 0.46 3.21
N MET A 68 9.10 1.50 2.70
CA MET A 68 9.61 1.53 1.33
C MET A 68 10.63 0.40 1.09
N GLN A 69 11.54 0.18 2.02
CA GLN A 69 12.54 -0.89 1.97
C GLN A 69 11.89 -2.28 1.99
N LYS A 70 11.01 -2.56 2.95
CA LYS A 70 10.34 -3.86 3.10
C LYS A 70 9.48 -4.22 1.91
N LEU A 71 8.84 -3.22 1.29
CA LEU A 71 7.97 -3.42 0.14
C LEU A 71 8.72 -3.32 -1.21
N GLY A 72 10.01 -3.01 -1.21
CA GLY A 72 10.81 -2.86 -2.43
C GLY A 72 10.34 -1.73 -3.35
N VAL A 73 9.74 -0.67 -2.80
CA VAL A 73 9.21 0.47 -3.56
C VAL A 73 10.03 1.73 -3.28
N THR A 74 10.29 2.51 -4.32
CA THR A 74 11.11 3.74 -4.23
C THR A 74 10.29 5.02 -4.28
N SER A 75 8.98 4.93 -4.50
CA SER A 75 8.10 6.09 -4.65
C SER A 75 6.73 5.84 -4.05
N VAL A 76 6.06 6.93 -3.64
CA VAL A 76 4.67 6.89 -3.16
C VAL A 76 3.74 6.35 -4.24
N ALA A 77 3.95 6.71 -5.51
CA ALA A 77 3.17 6.15 -6.62
C ALA A 77 3.36 4.62 -6.76
N GLY A 78 4.59 4.13 -6.57
CA GLY A 78 4.87 2.69 -6.51
C GLY A 78 4.16 2.00 -5.36
N LEU A 79 4.18 2.62 -4.18
CA LEU A 79 3.46 2.13 -3.00
C LEU A 79 1.95 2.05 -3.24
N VAL A 80 1.35 3.11 -3.80
CA VAL A 80 -0.07 3.16 -4.15
C VAL A 80 -0.45 2.02 -5.10
N ARG A 81 0.35 1.79 -6.16
CA ARG A 81 0.11 0.69 -7.11
C ARG A 81 0.19 -0.69 -6.44
N LEU A 82 1.14 -0.89 -5.53
CA LEU A 82 1.28 -2.15 -4.78
C LEU A 82 0.05 -2.40 -3.91
N VAL A 83 -0.40 -1.39 -3.16
CA VAL A 83 -1.57 -1.48 -2.28
C VAL A 83 -2.86 -1.75 -3.09
N GLN A 84 -3.01 -1.09 -4.25
CA GLN A 84 -4.13 -1.35 -5.17
C GLN A 84 -4.12 -2.79 -5.71
N ARG A 85 -2.95 -3.33 -6.07
CA ARG A 85 -2.79 -4.73 -6.50
C ARG A 85 -3.17 -5.73 -5.39
N ALA A 86 -2.89 -5.40 -4.13
CA ALA A 86 -3.33 -6.19 -2.98
C ALA A 86 -4.86 -6.13 -2.75
N GLY A 87 -5.59 -5.32 -3.52
CA GLY A 87 -7.04 -5.15 -3.41
C GLY A 87 -7.47 -4.22 -2.27
N ILE A 88 -6.53 -3.50 -1.66
CA ILE A 88 -6.84 -2.46 -0.67
C ILE A 88 -7.21 -1.20 -1.46
N ARG A 89 -8.49 -0.84 -1.42
CA ARG A 89 -8.98 0.41 -2.02
C ARG A 89 -8.73 1.55 -1.06
N GLN A 90 -8.18 2.65 -1.58
CA GLN A 90 -8.09 3.90 -0.82
C GLN A 90 -9.51 4.32 -0.42
N THR A 91 -9.80 4.38 0.88
CA THR A 91 -10.98 5.09 1.36
C THR A 91 -10.67 6.57 1.19
N ARG A 92 -11.26 7.23 0.20
CA ARG A 92 -11.14 8.68 0.02
C ARG A 92 -11.68 9.40 1.27
N LYS A 93 -10.81 9.66 2.25
CA LYS A 93 -11.02 10.70 3.27
C LYS A 93 -9.95 11.76 3.01
N HIS A 94 -10.23 12.69 2.10
CA HIS A 94 -10.83 14.02 2.30
C HIS A 94 -9.81 15.12 2.63
N LYS A 95 -9.88 16.17 1.80
CA LYS A 95 -9.59 17.61 2.02
C LYS A 95 -8.24 17.99 2.65
N THR A 96 -7.38 18.57 1.81
CA THR A 96 -6.58 19.73 2.25
C THR A 96 -7.31 20.98 1.78
N LYS A 97 -8.01 21.65 2.70
CA LYS A 97 -8.21 23.11 2.63
C LYS A 97 -6.80 23.70 2.63
N VAL A 98 -6.47 24.48 1.63
CA VAL A 98 -5.50 25.57 1.75
C VAL A 98 -6.29 26.86 1.68
#